data_AF-A0A5S9MLY4-F1
#
_entry.id   AF-A0A5S9MLY4-F1
#
_cell.length_a   1.000
_cell.length_b   1.000
_cell.length_c   1.000
_cell.angle_alpha   90.00
_cell.angle_beta   90.00
_cell.angle_gamma   90.00
#
_symmetry.space_group_name_H-M   'P 1'
#
loop_
_entity.id
_entity.type
_entity.pdbx_description
1 polymer ?
#
loop_
_entity_poly.entity_id
_entity_poly.type
_entity_poly.pdbx_seq_one_letter_code
_entity_poly.pdbx_strand_id
1 'polypeptide(L)'
;MWMCRHQHQTSKTSGKNEEVEKQKALFVDAAMLGPLPVNKHKVPITASGSGTDQFMKVMNAYGMNIKKISDQPGDASALKLIRSVYMKGIVGLMIEFLEISKKYNVEHQVISSLSDTMDSKSFEETMNRLVTGSALHAKRRAIELLGSIDMLDEAEVDASMSRAAQQKLERLADFQFVERFNGKKSRPAGKKSLT
;
A
#
# COMPACT_ATOMS: atom_id res chain seq x y z
N MET A 1 0.17 10.19 -24.16
CA MET A 1 0.73 10.32 -22.80
C MET A 1 -0.29 11.04 -21.92
N TRP A 2 -1.16 10.33 -21.20
CA TRP A 2 -2.20 10.94 -20.36
C TRP A 2 -1.64 11.21 -18.97
N MET A 3 -1.37 12.48 -18.70
CA MET A 3 -0.88 13.00 -17.42
C MET A 3 -2.04 12.98 -16.41
N CYS A 4 -1.91 12.17 -15.35
CA CYS A 4 -2.87 12.06 -14.27
C CYS A 4 -2.91 13.40 -13.50
N ARG A 5 -4.01 14.14 -13.62
CA ARG A 5 -4.23 15.41 -12.93
C ARG A 5 -4.17 15.17 -11.41
N HIS A 6 -3.36 15.96 -10.70
CA HIS A 6 -3.06 15.82 -9.28
C HIS A 6 -4.34 15.79 -8.41
N GLN A 7 -4.54 14.72 -7.64
CA GLN A 7 -5.55 14.65 -6.58
C GLN A 7 -4.96 15.24 -5.29
N HIS A 8 -4.98 16.55 -5.14
CA HIS A 8 -4.88 17.22 -3.84
C HIS A 8 -6.28 17.26 -3.20
N GLN A 9 -6.70 16.19 -2.53
CA GLN A 9 -8.05 16.06 -1.94
C GLN A 9 -8.02 15.31 -0.60
N THR A 10 -7.48 15.92 0.44
CA THR A 10 -7.61 15.35 1.80
C THR A 10 -8.14 16.34 2.84
N SER A 11 -7.87 17.65 2.74
CA SER A 11 -8.38 18.65 3.70
C SER A 11 -9.62 19.43 3.25
N LYS A 12 -9.86 19.58 1.94
CA LYS A 12 -10.99 20.37 1.39
C LYS A 12 -12.30 19.58 1.24
N THR A 13 -12.30 18.28 1.51
CA THR A 13 -13.45 17.39 1.25
C THR A 13 -14.46 17.40 2.41
N SER A 14 -13.99 17.50 3.67
CA SER A 14 -14.87 17.52 4.86
C SER A 14 -15.89 18.67 4.82
N GLY A 15 -15.44 19.90 4.56
CA GLY A 15 -16.34 21.06 4.54
C GLY A 15 -17.38 21.04 3.41
N LYS A 16 -17.06 20.38 2.29
CA LYS A 16 -17.99 20.26 1.15
C LYS A 16 -19.08 19.21 1.40
N ASN A 17 -18.78 18.15 2.13
CA ASN A 17 -19.78 17.12 2.45
C ASN A 17 -20.86 17.67 3.39
N GLU A 18 -20.46 18.47 4.39
CA GLU A 18 -21.40 19.14 5.30
C GLU A 18 -22.36 20.09 4.57
N GLU A 19 -21.92 20.75 3.50
CA GLU A 19 -22.78 21.61 2.67
C GLU A 19 -23.80 20.82 1.84
N VAL A 20 -23.44 19.66 1.32
CA VAL A 20 -24.34 18.78 0.57
C VAL A 20 -25.40 18.17 1.49
N GLU A 21 -25.00 17.77 2.70
CA GLU A 21 -25.93 17.21 3.70
C GLU A 21 -26.90 18.28 4.25
N LYS A 22 -26.47 19.54 4.39
CA LYS A 22 -27.35 20.66 4.73
C LYS A 22 -28.48 20.87 3.72
N GLN A 23 -28.25 20.48 2.46
CA GLN A 23 -29.26 20.53 1.38
C GLN A 23 -30.12 19.26 1.31
N LYS A 24 -29.99 18.33 2.27
CA LYS A 24 -30.63 17.00 2.29
C LYS A 24 -30.33 16.16 1.03
N ALA A 25 -29.23 16.45 0.34
CA ALA A 25 -28.80 15.68 -0.80
C ALA A 25 -27.95 14.48 -0.36
N LEU A 26 -28.08 13.37 -1.09
CA LEU A 26 -27.25 12.18 -0.87
C LEU A 26 -25.88 12.36 -1.53
N PHE A 27 -24.83 11.90 -0.86
CA PHE A 27 -23.46 12.02 -1.35
C PHE A 27 -22.79 10.65 -1.48
N VAL A 28 -21.96 10.50 -2.53
CA VAL A 28 -21.14 9.30 -2.76
C VAL A 28 -19.71 9.71 -3.13
N ASP A 29 -18.75 9.27 -2.33
CA ASP A 29 -17.34 9.20 -2.69
C ASP A 29 -17.09 7.88 -3.42
N ALA A 30 -16.62 7.93 -4.66
CA ALA A 30 -16.40 6.74 -5.49
C ALA A 30 -14.98 6.74 -6.07
N ALA A 31 -14.26 5.63 -5.86
CA ALA A 31 -12.88 5.48 -6.27
C ALA A 31 -12.69 4.24 -7.14
N MET A 32 -12.18 4.46 -8.36
CA MET A 32 -11.82 3.38 -9.29
C MET A 32 -10.48 2.73 -8.89
N LEU A 33 -10.44 1.40 -8.89
CA LEU A 33 -9.29 0.61 -8.46
C LEU A 33 -8.61 -0.19 -9.58
N GLY A 34 -9.02 -0.02 -10.84
CA GLY A 34 -8.46 -0.75 -11.97
C GLY A 34 -8.31 0.09 -13.24
N PRO A 35 -7.65 -0.45 -14.27
CA PRO A 35 -7.44 0.25 -15.54
C PRO A 35 -8.75 0.37 -16.33
N LEU A 36 -9.16 1.61 -16.60
CA LEU A 36 -10.34 1.93 -17.43
C LEU A 36 -10.29 1.33 -18.84
N PRO A 37 -9.16 1.36 -19.58
CA PRO A 37 -9.12 0.80 -20.94
C PRO A 37 -9.45 -0.69 -21.02
N VAL A 38 -9.13 -1.44 -19.96
CA VAL A 38 -9.37 -2.90 -19.87
C VAL A 38 -10.80 -3.16 -19.43
N ASN A 39 -11.22 -2.53 -18.33
CA ASN A 39 -12.47 -2.90 -17.65
C ASN A 39 -13.68 -2.07 -18.07
N LYS A 40 -13.48 -0.95 -18.77
CA LYS A 40 -14.54 -0.02 -19.21
C LYS A 40 -15.47 0.34 -18.02
N HIS A 41 -16.79 0.30 -18.22
CA HIS A 41 -17.80 0.55 -17.18
C HIS A 41 -17.83 -0.49 -16.05
N LYS A 42 -17.14 -1.64 -16.22
CA LYS A 42 -17.03 -2.72 -15.22
C LYS A 42 -15.79 -2.59 -14.34
N VAL A 43 -15.06 -1.47 -14.43
CA VAL A 43 -13.92 -1.19 -13.55
C VAL A 43 -14.35 -1.35 -12.09
N PRO A 44 -13.58 -2.05 -11.24
CA PRO A 44 -13.89 -2.14 -9.82
C PRO A 44 -13.90 -0.75 -9.19
N ILE A 45 -15.02 -0.40 -8.54
CA ILE A 45 -15.24 0.87 -7.85
C ILE A 45 -15.52 0.57 -6.38
N THR A 46 -14.77 1.20 -5.48
CA THR A 46 -15.15 1.30 -4.07
C THR A 46 -15.94 2.58 -3.85
N ALA A 47 -16.98 2.52 -3.03
CA ALA A 47 -17.83 3.67 -2.73
C ALA A 47 -18.06 3.85 -1.22
N SER A 48 -18.19 5.09 -0.77
CA SER A 48 -18.56 5.44 0.60
C SER A 48 -19.43 6.70 0.66
N GLY A 49 -20.17 6.87 1.76
CA GLY A 49 -21.09 7.99 1.97
C GLY A 49 -22.56 7.58 1.96
N SER A 50 -23.40 8.51 2.41
CA SER A 50 -24.85 8.32 2.65
C SER A 50 -25.64 7.86 1.42
N GLY A 51 -25.22 8.23 0.22
CA GLY A 51 -25.89 7.89 -1.04
C GLY A 51 -25.49 6.54 -1.66
N THR A 52 -24.56 5.81 -1.05
CA THR A 52 -23.90 4.68 -1.71
C THR A 52 -24.87 3.56 -2.09
N ASP A 53 -25.83 3.25 -1.22
CA ASP A 53 -26.79 2.18 -1.47
C ASP A 53 -27.72 2.51 -2.64
N GLN A 54 -28.17 3.77 -2.74
CA GLN A 54 -28.97 4.22 -3.88
C GLN A 54 -28.15 4.22 -5.17
N PHE A 55 -26.90 4.67 -5.12
CA PHE A 55 -25.99 4.65 -6.25
C PHE A 55 -25.78 3.22 -6.77
N MET A 56 -25.51 2.27 -5.88
CA MET A 56 -25.37 0.86 -6.23
C MET A 56 -26.66 0.28 -6.83
N LYS A 57 -27.82 0.57 -6.24
CA LYS A 57 -29.12 0.10 -6.74
C LYS A 57 -29.36 0.50 -8.20
N VAL A 58 -29.04 1.74 -8.56
CA VAL A 58 -29.23 2.26 -9.93
C VAL A 58 -28.16 1.73 -10.87
N MET A 59 -26.89 1.78 -10.47
CA MET A 59 -25.77 1.54 -11.38
C MET A 59 -25.45 0.06 -11.61
N ASN A 60 -25.76 -0.82 -10.65
CA ASN A 60 -25.53 -2.25 -10.81
C ASN A 60 -26.41 -2.85 -11.92
N ALA A 61 -27.58 -2.26 -12.21
CA ALA A 61 -28.42 -2.67 -13.34
C ALA A 61 -27.72 -2.48 -14.71
N TYR A 62 -26.73 -1.58 -14.79
CA TYR A 62 -25.91 -1.35 -15.98
C TYR A 62 -24.60 -2.16 -15.97
N GLY A 63 -24.47 -3.13 -15.06
CA GLY A 63 -23.29 -3.99 -14.96
C GLY A 63 -22.05 -3.33 -14.36
N MET A 64 -22.21 -2.19 -13.67
CA MET A 64 -21.10 -1.57 -12.92
C MET A 64 -20.70 -2.45 -11.73
N ASN A 65 -19.41 -2.46 -11.41
CA ASN A 65 -18.86 -3.24 -10.30
C ASN A 65 -18.55 -2.31 -9.12
N ILE A 66 -19.56 -2.03 -8.31
CA ILE A 66 -19.46 -1.10 -7.17
C ILE A 66 -19.55 -1.87 -5.86
N LYS A 67 -18.62 -1.60 -4.94
CA LYS A 67 -18.60 -2.14 -3.58
C LYS A 67 -18.62 -1.00 -2.57
N LYS A 68 -19.66 -0.93 -1.73
CA LYS A 68 -19.68 -0.06 -0.55
C LYS A 68 -18.65 -0.54 0.47
N ILE A 69 -17.84 0.38 1.00
CA ILE A 69 -16.84 0.07 2.03
C ILE A 69 -17.12 0.74 3.38
N SER A 70 -17.89 1.84 3.39
CA SER A 70 -18.34 2.51 4.60
C SER A 70 -19.45 3.51 4.31
N ASP A 71 -20.05 4.06 5.36
CA ASP A 71 -20.98 5.20 5.28
C ASP A 71 -20.26 6.55 5.36
N GLN A 72 -18.95 6.59 5.60
CA GLN A 72 -18.20 7.82 5.80
C GLN A 72 -17.64 8.33 4.46
N PRO A 73 -18.06 9.52 4.00
CA PRO A 73 -17.49 10.15 2.81
C PRO A 73 -15.98 10.32 2.93
N GLY A 74 -15.23 9.91 1.90
CA GLY A 74 -13.77 10.03 1.85
C GLY A 74 -13.02 8.71 2.05
N ASP A 75 -13.65 7.69 2.65
CA ASP A 75 -13.01 6.39 2.86
C ASP A 75 -12.64 5.69 1.55
N ALA A 76 -13.50 5.77 0.52
CA ALA A 76 -13.21 5.15 -0.77
C ALA A 76 -12.00 5.80 -1.45
N SER A 77 -11.94 7.13 -1.42
CA SER A 77 -10.79 7.89 -1.88
C SER A 77 -9.53 7.61 -1.07
N ALA A 78 -9.64 7.55 0.26
CA ALA A 78 -8.52 7.22 1.16
C ALA A 78 -7.96 5.82 0.85
N LEU A 79 -8.82 4.82 0.69
CA LEU A 79 -8.44 3.46 0.31
C LEU A 79 -7.64 3.45 -1.00
N LYS A 80 -8.10 4.16 -2.03
CA LYS A 80 -7.38 4.27 -3.32
C LYS A 80 -6.01 4.92 -3.16
N LEU A 81 -5.93 6.02 -2.40
CA LEU A 81 -4.68 6.75 -2.19
C LEU A 81 -3.68 5.92 -1.37
N ILE A 82 -4.12 5.24 -0.30
CA ILE A 82 -3.30 4.33 0.48
C ILE A 82 -2.76 3.18 -0.39
N ARG A 83 -3.63 2.57 -1.21
CA ARG A 83 -3.19 1.55 -2.18
C ARG A 83 -2.13 2.09 -3.14
N SER A 84 -2.25 3.35 -3.56
CA SER A 84 -1.26 3.98 -4.42
C SER A 84 0.11 4.15 -3.76
N VAL A 85 0.18 4.35 -2.43
CA VAL A 85 1.46 4.44 -1.71
C VAL A 85 2.23 3.13 -1.89
N TYR A 86 1.57 1.99 -1.65
CA TYR A 86 2.21 0.69 -1.83
C TYR A 86 2.55 0.40 -3.30
N MET A 87 1.57 0.53 -4.21
CA MET A 87 1.75 0.14 -5.62
C MET A 87 2.81 0.97 -6.33
N LYS A 88 2.94 2.27 -6.02
CA LYS A 88 4.00 3.11 -6.62
C LYS A 88 5.32 2.94 -5.88
N GLY A 89 5.29 2.74 -4.57
CA GLY A 89 6.50 2.47 -3.78
C GLY A 89 7.20 1.18 -4.21
N ILE A 90 6.44 0.11 -4.48
CA ILE A 90 7.03 -1.14 -4.94
C ILE A 90 7.60 -1.04 -6.36
N VAL A 91 7.02 -0.22 -7.25
CA VAL A 91 7.63 0.05 -8.56
C VAL A 91 8.99 0.73 -8.40
N GLY A 92 9.10 1.73 -7.51
CA GLY A 92 10.39 2.35 -7.22
C GLY A 92 11.43 1.34 -6.72
N LEU A 93 11.03 0.48 -5.78
CA LEU A 93 11.90 -0.60 -5.29
C LEU A 93 12.29 -1.60 -6.38
N MET A 94 11.37 -1.96 -7.26
CA MET A 94 11.62 -2.90 -8.36
C MET A 94 12.58 -2.33 -9.41
N ILE A 95 12.53 -1.02 -9.67
CA ILE A 95 13.49 -0.36 -10.58
C ILE A 95 14.91 -0.47 -10.01
N GLU A 96 15.11 -0.03 -8.77
CA GLU A 96 16.42 -0.11 -8.08
C GLU A 96 16.94 -1.56 -8.04
N PHE A 97 16.06 -2.51 -7.70
CA PHE A 97 16.36 -3.94 -7.69
C PHE A 97 16.78 -4.48 -9.06
N LEU A 98 16.07 -4.15 -10.14
CA LEU A 98 16.39 -4.67 -11.48
C LEU A 98 17.66 -4.02 -12.05
N GLU A 99 17.88 -2.73 -11.79
CA GLU A 99 19.08 -2.01 -12.23
C GLU A 99 20.36 -2.64 -11.66
N ILE A 100 20.42 -2.87 -10.34
CA ILE A 100 21.59 -3.50 -9.71
C ILE A 100 21.75 -4.95 -10.17
N SER A 101 20.65 -5.69 -10.31
CA SER A 101 20.68 -7.09 -10.72
C SER A 101 21.23 -7.27 -12.14
N LYS A 102 20.89 -6.34 -13.04
CA LYS A 102 21.42 -6.30 -14.39
C LYS A 102 22.91 -5.93 -14.41
N LYS A 103 23.34 -4.96 -13.60
CA LYS A 103 24.76 -4.55 -13.51
C LYS A 103 25.67 -5.70 -13.06
N TYR A 104 25.17 -6.59 -12.19
CA TYR A 104 25.88 -7.78 -11.73
C TYR A 104 25.61 -9.04 -12.59
N ASN A 105 24.79 -8.96 -13.64
CA ASN A 105 24.41 -10.09 -14.50
C ASN A 105 23.76 -11.27 -13.74
N VAL A 106 22.96 -10.99 -12.70
CA VAL A 106 22.30 -12.01 -11.86
C VAL A 106 20.78 -11.89 -11.82
N GLU A 107 20.20 -11.13 -12.75
CA GLU A 107 18.76 -10.84 -12.82
C GLU A 107 17.87 -12.08 -12.71
N HIS A 108 18.15 -13.13 -13.49
CA HIS A 108 17.35 -14.36 -13.45
C HIS A 108 17.38 -15.05 -12.09
N GLN A 109 18.57 -15.14 -11.47
CA GLN A 109 18.75 -15.84 -10.20
C GLN A 109 18.05 -15.09 -9.07
N VAL A 110 18.20 -13.76 -9.02
CA VAL A 110 17.60 -12.97 -7.94
C VAL A 110 16.08 -12.85 -8.07
N ILE A 111 15.54 -12.78 -9.30
CA ILE A 111 14.10 -12.79 -9.54
C ILE A 111 13.52 -14.14 -9.08
N SER A 112 14.13 -15.25 -9.49
CA SER A 112 13.66 -16.59 -9.09
C SER A 112 13.66 -16.75 -7.56
N SER A 113 14.76 -16.36 -6.91
CA SER A 113 14.88 -16.44 -5.44
C SER A 113 13.84 -15.59 -4.71
N LEU A 114 13.57 -14.38 -5.21
CA LEU A 114 12.56 -13.50 -4.62
C LEU A 114 11.15 -14.03 -4.86
N SER A 115 10.84 -14.56 -6.05
CA SER A 115 9.57 -15.21 -6.37
C SER A 115 9.28 -16.36 -5.41
N ASP A 116 10.24 -17.26 -5.18
CA ASP A 116 10.07 -18.38 -4.24
C ASP A 116 9.67 -17.89 -2.84
N THR A 117 10.24 -16.76 -2.41
CA THR A 117 9.90 -16.15 -1.11
C THR A 117 8.51 -15.51 -1.12
N MET A 118 8.19 -14.75 -2.16
CA MET A 118 6.97 -13.94 -2.23
C MET A 118 5.72 -14.77 -2.53
N ASP A 119 5.85 -15.84 -3.31
CA ASP A 119 4.74 -16.71 -3.72
C ASP A 119 4.45 -17.82 -2.69
N SER A 120 5.32 -18.01 -1.70
CA SER A 120 5.19 -19.06 -0.68
C SER A 120 4.00 -18.91 0.27
N LYS A 121 3.51 -17.68 0.46
CA LYS A 121 2.46 -17.33 1.43
C LYS A 121 1.54 -16.26 0.87
N SER A 122 0.36 -16.13 1.46
CA SER A 122 -0.54 -15.03 1.11
C SER A 122 0.13 -13.67 1.39
N PHE A 123 -0.30 -12.64 0.65
CA PHE A 123 0.21 -11.28 0.83
C PHE A 123 0.12 -10.82 2.30
N GLU A 124 -0.99 -11.11 2.98
CA GLU A 124 -1.21 -10.73 4.38
C GLU A 124 -0.22 -11.42 5.33
N GLU A 125 0.04 -12.71 5.11
CA GLU A 125 1.01 -13.47 5.92
C GLU A 125 2.43 -12.98 5.70
N THR A 126 2.81 -12.73 4.44
CA THR A 126 4.12 -12.17 4.08
C THR A 126 4.32 -10.79 4.68
N MET A 127 3.35 -9.88 4.53
CA MET A 127 3.38 -8.55 5.15
C MET A 127 3.53 -8.66 6.67
N ASN A 128 2.69 -9.46 7.33
CA ASN A 128 2.75 -9.61 8.78
C ASN A 128 4.11 -10.15 9.24
N ARG A 129 4.65 -11.17 8.55
CA ARG A 129 5.97 -11.73 8.84
C ARG A 129 7.09 -10.70 8.67
N LEU A 130 7.09 -9.96 7.57
CA LEU A 130 8.13 -8.97 7.24
C LEU A 130 8.09 -7.79 8.20
N VAL A 131 6.90 -7.24 8.51
CA VAL A 131 6.76 -6.07 9.39
C VAL A 131 7.05 -6.43 10.84
N THR A 132 6.45 -7.49 11.38
CA THR A 132 6.67 -7.89 12.78
C THR A 132 8.10 -8.38 13.02
N GLY A 133 8.67 -9.12 12.07
CA GLY A 133 10.07 -9.55 12.14
C GLY A 133 11.04 -8.37 12.07
N SER A 134 10.72 -7.34 11.27
CA SER A 134 11.50 -6.11 11.20
C SER A 134 11.43 -5.30 12.49
N ALA A 135 10.25 -5.21 13.12
CA ALA A 135 10.10 -4.49 14.39
C ALA A 135 10.96 -5.08 15.52
N LEU A 136 11.07 -6.42 15.62
CA LEU A 136 11.89 -7.08 16.63
C LEU A 136 13.40 -6.95 16.39
N HIS A 137 13.81 -6.73 15.14
CA HIS A 137 15.23 -6.67 14.76
C HIS A 137 15.58 -5.38 14.02
N ALA A 138 14.87 -4.29 14.31
CA ALA A 138 14.90 -3.07 13.51
C ALA A 138 16.32 -2.48 13.42
N LYS A 139 16.99 -2.33 14.56
CA LYS A 139 18.37 -1.82 14.63
C LYS A 139 19.35 -2.68 13.83
N ARG A 140 19.31 -4.01 14.02
CA ARG A 140 20.17 -4.95 13.29
C ARG A 140 19.93 -4.86 11.77
N ARG A 141 18.66 -4.88 11.36
CA ARG A 141 18.28 -4.81 9.94
C ARG A 141 18.65 -3.47 9.29
N ALA A 142 18.59 -2.37 10.03
CA ALA A 142 19.06 -1.07 9.53
C ALA A 142 20.56 -1.09 9.22
N ILE A 143 21.37 -1.71 10.10
CA ILE A 143 22.82 -1.86 9.89
C ILE A 143 23.12 -2.81 8.73
N GLU A 144 22.44 -3.95 8.65
CA GLU A 144 22.62 -4.92 7.55
C GLU A 144 22.34 -4.29 6.17
N LEU A 145 21.39 -3.34 6.10
CA LEU A 145 21.04 -2.67 4.85
C LEU A 145 22.12 -1.68 4.37
N LEU A 146 23.05 -1.24 5.23
CA LEU A 146 24.17 -0.37 4.84
C LEU A 146 25.03 -1.04 3.77
N GLY A 147 25.33 -2.34 3.91
CA GLY A 147 26.12 -3.05 2.89
C GLY A 147 25.43 -3.13 1.52
N SER A 148 24.10 -3.12 1.48
CA SER A 148 23.36 -3.01 0.21
C SER A 148 23.42 -1.61 -0.38
N ILE A 149 23.39 -0.57 0.46
CA ILE A 149 23.53 0.82 0.03
C ILE A 149 24.94 1.05 -0.53
N ASP A 150 25.98 0.56 0.17
CA ASP A 150 27.37 0.66 -0.28
C ASP A 150 27.56 -0.05 -1.63
N MET A 151 27.00 -1.26 -1.79
CA MET A 151 27.01 -2.00 -3.06
C MET A 151 26.35 -1.20 -4.20
N LEU A 152 25.20 -0.57 -3.94
CA LEU A 152 24.49 0.24 -4.93
C LEU A 152 25.31 1.49 -5.32
N ASP A 153 25.93 2.15 -4.34
CA ASP A 153 26.76 3.34 -4.58
C ASP A 153 28.03 3.02 -5.36
N GLU A 154 28.75 1.95 -5.00
CA GLU A 154 29.91 1.46 -5.75
C GLU A 154 29.54 1.08 -7.19
N ALA A 155 28.32 0.56 -7.36
CA ALA A 155 27.74 0.26 -8.65
C ALA A 155 27.06 1.48 -9.30
N GLU A 156 27.21 2.71 -8.80
CA GLU A 156 26.62 3.92 -9.38
C GLU A 156 25.11 3.78 -9.71
N VAL A 157 24.37 3.02 -8.89
CA VAL A 157 22.91 2.84 -8.99
C VAL A 157 22.25 3.70 -7.91
N ASP A 158 21.13 4.36 -8.26
CA ASP A 158 20.38 5.16 -7.29
C ASP A 158 19.84 4.28 -6.15
N ALA A 159 20.38 4.45 -4.95
CA ALA A 159 19.95 3.72 -3.75
C ALA A 159 18.94 4.52 -2.90
N SER A 160 18.08 5.31 -3.54
CA SER A 160 17.08 6.14 -2.86
C SER A 160 16.06 5.29 -2.09
N MET A 161 15.63 4.15 -2.62
CA MET A 161 14.67 3.27 -1.95
C MET A 161 15.32 2.51 -0.80
N SER A 162 16.54 2.00 -0.99
CA SER A 162 17.31 1.36 0.10
C SER A 162 17.58 2.32 1.26
N ARG A 163 17.97 3.57 0.98
CA ARG A 163 18.11 4.59 2.03
C ARG A 163 16.81 4.92 2.74
N ALA A 164 15.71 5.06 1.99
CA ALA A 164 14.41 5.31 2.60
C ALA A 164 13.96 4.14 3.50
N ALA A 165 14.23 2.89 3.09
CA ALA A 165 13.96 1.70 3.90
C ALA A 165 14.83 1.65 5.16
N GLN A 166 16.12 1.98 5.05
CA GLN A 166 17.05 2.08 6.18
C GLN A 166 16.53 3.08 7.22
N GLN A 167 16.16 4.29 6.79
CA GLN A 167 15.63 5.34 7.69
C GLN A 167 14.29 4.94 8.33
N LYS A 168 13.49 4.09 7.68
CA LYS A 168 12.26 3.54 8.26
C LYS A 168 12.58 2.50 9.32
N LEU A 169 13.60 1.67 9.13
CA LEU A 169 14.06 0.69 10.12
C LEU A 169 14.70 1.37 11.33
N GLU A 170 15.48 2.44 11.14
CA GLU A 170 16.01 3.25 12.24
C GLU A 170 14.89 3.85 13.09
N ARG A 171 13.94 4.55 12.44
CA ARG A 171 12.75 5.07 13.12
C ARG A 171 11.93 3.98 13.82
N LEU A 172 11.91 2.78 13.26
CA LEU A 172 11.22 1.64 13.87
C LEU A 172 11.95 1.15 15.13
N ALA A 173 13.28 1.24 15.17
CA ALA A 173 14.09 0.86 16.32
C ALA A 173 13.84 1.78 17.53
N ASP A 174 13.52 3.06 17.30
CA ASP A 174 13.20 4.03 18.36
C ASP A 174 11.99 3.62 19.21
N PHE A 175 11.08 2.79 18.66
CA PHE A 175 9.90 2.32 19.39
C PHE A 175 10.18 1.18 20.37
N GLN A 176 11.41 0.62 20.41
CA GLN A 176 11.85 -0.38 21.39
C GLN A 176 10.87 -1.56 21.55
N PHE A 177 10.48 -2.14 20.41
CA PHE A 177 9.46 -3.19 20.39
C PHE A 177 9.90 -4.49 21.09
N VAL A 178 11.19 -4.76 21.19
CA VAL A 178 11.71 -5.94 21.91
C VAL A 178 11.41 -5.81 23.40
N GLU A 179 11.72 -4.65 23.98
CA GLU A 179 11.48 -4.30 25.37
C GLU A 179 9.98 -4.24 25.65
N ARG A 180 9.21 -3.65 24.73
CA ARG A 180 7.76 -3.47 24.89
C ARG A 180 6.95 -4.77 24.77
N PHE A 181 7.44 -5.76 24.06
CA PHE A 181 6.75 -7.03 23.83
C PHE A 181 7.50 -8.26 24.40
N ASN A 182 8.51 -8.06 25.25
CA ASN A 182 9.37 -9.14 25.77
C ASN A 182 9.89 -10.08 24.67
N GLY A 183 10.28 -9.51 23.52
CA GLY A 183 10.75 -10.26 22.35
C GLY A 183 9.70 -11.11 21.62
N LYS A 184 8.42 -11.06 22.02
CA LYS A 184 7.34 -11.81 21.37
C LYS A 184 6.74 -11.00 20.21
N LYS A 185 6.43 -11.68 19.10
CA LYS A 185 5.69 -11.07 17.98
C LYS A 185 4.30 -10.67 18.44
N SER A 186 3.92 -9.41 18.22
CA SER A 186 2.53 -8.99 18.41
C SER A 186 1.64 -9.73 17.41
N ARG A 187 0.52 -10.27 17.89
CA ARG A 187 -0.46 -10.95 17.04
C ARG A 187 -1.29 -9.86 16.34
N PRO A 188 -1.53 -9.93 15.02
CA PRO A 188 -2.37 -8.94 14.36
C PRO A 188 -3.77 -8.94 14.98
N ALA A 189 -4.34 -7.75 15.18
CA ALA A 189 -5.69 -7.58 15.70
C ALA A 189 -6.67 -8.31 14.76
N GLY A 190 -7.26 -9.41 15.22
CA GLY A 190 -8.27 -10.17 14.46
C GLY A 190 -8.22 -11.70 14.58
N LYS A 191 -7.10 -12.30 15.01
CA LYS A 191 -7.06 -13.77 15.26
C LYS A 191 -7.18 -14.07 16.75
N LYS A 192 -8.42 -14.25 17.24
CA LYS A 192 -8.69 -14.95 18.50
C LYS A 192 -8.00 -16.32 18.42
N SER A 193 -7.34 -16.72 19.51
CA SER A 193 -6.81 -18.08 19.67
C SER A 193 -7.96 -19.06 19.44
N LEU A 194 -7.89 -19.86 18.38
CA LEU A 194 -8.51 -21.18 18.42
C LEU A 194 -7.45 -22.08 19.06
N THR A 195 -7.90 -22.87 20.02
CA THR A 195 -7.17 -23.53 21.12
C THR A 195 -6.86 -22.59 22.29
#